data_AF-A0A952BJJ2-F1
#
_entry.id   AF-A0A952BJJ2-F1
#
_cell.length_a   1.000
_cell.length_b   1.000
_cell.length_c   1.000
_cell.angle_alpha   90.00
_cell.angle_beta   90.00
_cell.angle_gamma   90.00
#
_symmetry.space_group_name_H-M   'P 1'
#
loop_
_entity.id
_entity.type
_entity.pdbx_description
1 polymer ?
#
loop_
_entity_poly.entity_id
_entity_poly.type
_entity_poly.pdbx_seq_one_letter_code
_entity_poly.pdbx_strand_id
1 'polypeptide(L)' 'MTPGHNGKPVTDRIADYIEHRAEQFTDRAAATGNAELLTRATTLNVVASDIRARLFDD' A
#
# COMPACT_ATOMS: atom_id res chain seq x y z
N MET A 1 20.70 25.19 -11.86
CA MET A 1 19.60 24.22 -12.05
C MET A 1 20.19 22.84 -11.92
N THR A 2 20.06 22.21 -10.75
CA THR A 2 20.52 20.84 -10.52
C THR A 2 19.35 19.90 -10.80
N PRO A 3 19.46 18.98 -11.79
CA PRO A 3 18.45 17.95 -11.99
C PRO A 3 18.69 16.79 -11.03
N GLY A 4 17.63 16.23 -10.44
CA GLY A 4 17.64 14.86 -9.93
C GLY A 4 17.58 14.68 -8.41
N HIS A 5 16.50 15.10 -7.77
CA HIS A 5 15.99 14.47 -6.54
C HIS A 5 14.62 13.83 -6.82
N ASN A 6 14.45 13.19 -7.99
CA ASN A 6 13.19 12.53 -8.35
C ASN A 6 13.15 11.12 -7.75
N GLY A 7 13.19 11.03 -6.42
CA GLY A 7 12.68 9.83 -5.75
C GLY A 7 11.18 9.71 -6.02
N LYS A 8 10.64 8.48 -5.99
CA LYS A 8 9.19 8.23 -6.08
C LYS A 8 8.40 9.30 -5.28
N PRO A 9 7.33 9.88 -5.84
CA PRO A 9 6.52 10.87 -5.13
C PRO A 9 6.16 10.33 -3.75
N VAL A 10 6.15 11.19 -2.72
CA VAL A 10 5.89 10.78 -1.33
C VAL A 10 4.61 9.93 -1.22
N THR A 11 3.58 10.31 -1.97
CA THR A 11 2.31 9.60 -2.11
C THR A 11 2.49 8.14 -2.57
N ASP A 12 3.34 7.90 -3.57
CA ASP A 12 3.62 6.55 -4.08
C ASP A 12 4.39 5.71 -3.05
N ARG A 13 5.32 6.33 -2.31
CA ARG A 13 6.01 5.66 -1.18
C ARG A 13 5.06 5.29 -0.03
N ILE A 14 4.04 6.11 0.22
CA ILE A 14 3.00 5.80 1.22
C ILE A 14 2.15 4.63 0.74
N ALA A 15 1.75 4.62 -0.53
CA ALA A 15 1.01 3.50 -1.11
C ALA A 15 1.81 2.19 -1.05
N ASP A 16 3.09 2.20 -1.44
CA ASP A 16 3.98 1.03 -1.34
C ASP A 16 4.08 0.50 0.11
N TYR A 17 4.21 1.40 1.10
CA TYR A 17 4.27 0.99 2.50
C TYR A 17 2.97 0.32 2.97
N ILE A 18 1.82 0.83 2.52
CA ILE A 18 0.50 0.29 2.88
C ILE A 18 0.30 -1.08 2.23
N GLU A 19 0.68 -1.26 0.96
CA GLU A 19 0.64 -2.56 0.28
C GLU A 19 1.55 -3.57 0.97
N HIS A 20 2.79 -3.19 1.28
CA HIS A 20 3.70 -4.08 1.98
C HIS A 20 3.12 -4.55 3.33
N ARG A 21 2.39 -3.67 4.02
CA ARG A 21 1.70 -4.04 5.25
C ARG A 21 0.50 -4.96 5.00
N ALA A 22 -0.20 -4.80 3.88
CA ALA A 22 -1.29 -5.69 3.47
C ALA A 22 -0.77 -7.11 3.14
N GLU A 23 0.38 -7.22 2.49
CA GLU A 23 1.07 -8.49 2.23
C GLU A 23 1.37 -9.21 3.55
N GLN A 24 1.98 -8.51 4.51
CA GLN A 24 2.30 -9.07 5.83
C GLN A 24 1.06 -9.59 6.58
N PHE A 25 -0.09 -8.91 6.44
CA PHE A 25 -1.34 -9.40 7.00
C PHE A 25 -1.85 -10.64 6.27
N THR A 26 -1.69 -10.71 4.95
CA THR A 26 -2.07 -11.87 4.14
C THR A 26 -1.22 -13.09 4.48
N ASP A 27 0.10 -12.94 4.55
CA ASP A 27 1.02 -14.01 4.97
C ASP A 27 0.67 -14.52 6.38
N ARG A 28 0.40 -13.59 7.31
CA ARG A 28 0.01 -13.97 8.68
C ARG A 28 -1.37 -14.63 8.72
N ALA A 29 -2.29 -14.21 7.86
CA ALA A 29 -3.59 -14.85 7.72
C ALA A 29 -3.45 -16.29 7.21
N ALA A 30 -2.62 -16.51 6.18
CA ALA A 30 -2.34 -17.83 5.63
C ALA A 30 -1.69 -18.75 6.69
N ALA A 31 -0.76 -18.22 7.49
CA ALA A 31 -0.09 -18.97 8.54
C ALA A 31 -1.00 -19.34 9.73
N THR A 32 -2.05 -18.56 10.00
CA THR A 32 -2.88 -18.70 11.21
C THR A 32 -4.32 -19.12 10.94
N GLY A 33 -4.78 -19.09 9.70
CA GLY A 33 -6.19 -19.28 9.34
C GLY A 33 -7.10 -18.13 9.78
N ASN A 34 -6.56 -16.97 10.17
CA ASN A 34 -7.35 -15.88 10.71
C ASN A 34 -7.94 -14.98 9.61
N ALA A 35 -9.26 -15.11 9.39
CA ALA A 35 -10.00 -14.33 8.40
C ALA A 35 -10.05 -12.81 8.68
N GLU A 36 -9.88 -12.38 9.93
CA GLU A 36 -9.83 -10.95 10.26
C GLU A 36 -8.59 -10.28 9.64
N LEU A 37 -7.47 -11.01 9.59
CA LEU A 37 -6.25 -10.51 8.97
C LEU A 37 -6.42 -10.33 7.44
N LEU A 38 -7.18 -11.20 6.77
CA LEU A 38 -7.55 -11.02 5.36
C LEU A 38 -8.41 -9.77 5.15
N THR A 39 -9.35 -9.53 6.05
CA THR A 39 -10.19 -8.31 5.99
C THR A 39 -9.31 -7.05 6.13
N ARG A 40 -8.36 -7.06 7.08
CA ARG A 40 -7.41 -5.95 7.25
C ARG A 40 -6.51 -5.75 6.02
N ALA A 41 -5.99 -6.83 5.43
CA ALA A 41 -5.19 -6.76 4.20
C ALA A 41 -6.00 -6.15 3.05
N THR A 42 -7.24 -6.58 2.88
CA THR A 42 -8.15 -6.06 1.84
C THR A 42 -8.39 -4.57 2.00
N THR A 43 -8.68 -4.10 3.22
CA THR A 43 -8.86 -2.67 3.50
C THR A 43 -7.60 -1.86 3.16
N LEU A 44 -6.42 -2.36 3.51
CA LEU A 44 -5.16 -1.67 3.19
C LEU A 44 -4.92 -1.58 1.69
N ASN A 45 -5.20 -2.65 0.92
CA ASN A 45 -5.08 -2.62 -0.54
C ASN A 45 -6.02 -1.59 -1.17
N VAL A 46 -7.25 -1.46 -0.68
CA VAL A 46 -8.20 -0.44 -1.14
C VAL A 46 -7.65 0.97 -0.87
N VAL A 47 -7.11 1.22 0.33
CA VAL A 47 -6.52 2.52 0.68
C VAL A 47 -5.30 2.84 -0.18
N ALA A 48 -4.41 1.88 -0.42
CA ALA A 48 -3.25 2.09 -1.28
C ALA A 48 -3.67 2.40 -2.73
N SER A 49 -4.69 1.70 -3.24
CA SER A 49 -5.24 1.93 -4.57
C SER A 49 -5.86 3.32 -4.71
N ASP A 50 -6.63 3.76 -3.70
CA ASP A 50 -7.25 5.09 -3.64
C ASP A 50 -6.20 6.21 -3.55
N ILE A 51 -5.12 6.01 -2.78
CA ILE A 51 -3.98 6.93 -2.72
C ILE A 51 -3.30 7.06 -4.08
N ARG A 52 -3.10 5.95 -4.81
CA ARG A 52 -2.54 5.99 -6.16
C ARG A 52 -3.49 6.64 -7.15
N ALA A 53 -4.79 6.37 -7.08
CA ALA A 53 -5.78 6.98 -7.96
C ALA A 53 -5.74 8.50 -7.85
N ARG A 54 -5.67 9.05 -6.63
CA ARG A 54 -5.52 10.50 -6.39
C ARG A 54 -4.20 11.11 -6.86
N LEU A 55 -3.17 10.30 -7.12
CA LEU A 55 -1.90 10.78 -7.68
C LEU A 55 -2.01 11.08 -9.18
N PHE A 56 -2.94 10.41 -9.88
CA PHE A 56 -3.13 10.53 -11.33
C PHE A 56 -4.36 11.36 -11.72
N ASP A 57 -5.14 11.84 -10.74
CA ASP A 57 -6.35 12.67 -10.94
C ASP A 57 -6.05 14.18 -10.99
N ASP A 58 -4.78 14.58 -11.22
CA ASP A 58 -4.34 15.98 -11.40
C ASP A 58 -4.25 16.38 -12.89
#